data_AF-A0A1I7XJQ7-F1
#
_entry.id   AF-A0A1I7XJQ7-F1
#
_cell.length_a   1.000
_cell.length_b   1.000
_cell.length_c   1.000
_cell.angle_alpha   90.00
_cell.angle_beta   90.00
_cell.angle_gamma   90.00
#
_symmetry.space_group_name_H-M   'P 1'
#
loop_
_entity.id
_entity.type
_entity.pdbx_description
1 polymer ?
#
loop_
_entity_poly.entity_id
_entity_poly.type
_entity_poly.pdbx_seq_one_letter_code
_entity_poly.pdbx_strand_id
1 'polypeptide(L)'
;MARGSLFNDIEKGPILTFFDAGLNRTEIAREIGRSRNVVTNFLRAPDKYGIKKNGETPTKLGKREKRRITVVVSNNTASLNEIRSTYCPTVSKTTV
;
A
#
# COMPACT_ATOMS: atom_id res chain seq x y z
N MET A 1 -4.15 12.06 -3.98
CA MET A 1 -4.45 10.87 -4.81
C MET A 1 -3.51 10.87 -6.00
N ALA A 2 -2.77 9.78 -6.27
CA ALA A 2 -2.04 9.65 -7.53
C ALA A 2 -3.06 9.54 -8.67
N ARG A 3 -2.93 10.35 -9.72
CA ARG A 3 -3.94 10.46 -10.79
C ARG A 3 -3.70 9.50 -11.97
N GLY A 4 -2.65 8.68 -11.95
CA GLY A 4 -2.29 7.77 -13.04
C GLY A 4 -1.71 6.44 -12.56
N SER A 5 -1.69 5.46 -13.47
CA SER A 5 -1.06 4.16 -13.26
C SER A 5 0.47 4.29 -13.17
N LEU A 6 1.09 3.35 -12.46
CA LEU A 6 2.55 3.18 -12.46
C LEU A 6 3.01 2.72 -13.84
N PHE A 7 4.32 2.89 -14.11
CA PHE A 7 4.91 2.34 -15.33
C PHE A 7 4.90 0.82 -15.31
N ASN A 8 4.45 0.24 -16.42
CA ASN A 8 4.59 -1.19 -16.67
C ASN A 8 6.05 -1.53 -16.98
N ASP A 9 6.45 -2.78 -16.80
CA ASP A 9 7.84 -3.20 -17.06
C ASP A 9 8.26 -2.99 -18.53
N ILE A 10 7.29 -3.08 -19.45
CA ILE A 10 7.46 -2.76 -20.88
C ILE A 10 7.79 -1.26 -21.08
N GLU A 11 7.20 -0.36 -20.30
CA GLU A 11 7.46 1.08 -20.41
C GLU A 11 8.80 1.47 -19.76
N LYS A 12 9.23 0.75 -18.71
CA LYS A 12 10.45 1.07 -17.95
C LYS A 12 11.73 0.91 -18.78
N GLY A 13 11.81 -0.13 -19.62
CA GLY A 13 12.98 -0.40 -20.47
C GLY A 13 13.30 0.76 -21.40
N PRO A 14 12.35 1.18 -22.27
CA PRO A 14 12.51 2.33 -23.16
C PRO A 14 12.93 3.61 -22.43
N ILE A 15 12.33 3.90 -21.26
CA ILE A 15 12.69 5.10 -20.47
C ILE A 15 14.18 5.13 -20.13
N LEU A 16 14.72 4.01 -19.66
CA LEU A 16 16.14 3.89 -19.31
C LEU A 16 17.01 4.01 -20.55
N THR A 17 16.67 3.30 -21.64
CA THR A 17 17.46 3.37 -22.88
C THR A 17 17.49 4.78 -23.48
N PHE A 18 16.38 5.52 -23.46
CA PHE A 18 16.34 6.89 -23.95
C PHE A 18 17.09 7.85 -23.03
N PHE A 19 17.06 7.61 -21.72
CA PHE A 19 17.82 8.41 -20.76
C PHE A 19 19.33 8.19 -20.93
N ASP A 20 19.77 6.95 -21.13
CA ASP A 20 21.16 6.60 -21.39
C ASP A 20 21.64 7.14 -22.74
N ALA A 21 20.75 7.21 -23.74
CA ALA A 21 21.00 7.88 -25.02
C ALA A 21 21.03 9.42 -24.93
N GLY A 22 20.78 10.00 -23.75
CA GLY A 22 20.89 11.44 -23.51
C GLY A 22 19.66 12.27 -23.89
N LEU A 23 18.50 11.64 -24.15
CA LEU A 23 17.27 12.37 -24.47
C LEU A 23 16.79 13.20 -23.27
N ASN A 24 16.12 14.32 -23.58
CA ASN A 24 15.52 15.14 -22.54
C ASN A 24 14.30 14.44 -21.93
N ARG A 25 14.06 14.63 -20.64
CA ARG A 25 12.91 14.03 -19.93
C ARG A 25 11.55 14.41 -20.52
N THR A 26 11.47 15.57 -21.18
CA THR A 26 10.27 15.99 -21.93
C THR A 26 10.06 15.17 -23.20
N GLU A 27 11.15 14.86 -23.92
CA GLU A 27 11.11 14.07 -25.16
C GLU A 27 10.77 12.63 -24.84
N ILE A 28 11.42 12.05 -23.83
CA ILE A 28 11.09 10.71 -23.30
C ILE A 28 9.60 10.63 -22.92
N ALA A 29 9.08 11.65 -22.24
CA ALA A 29 7.68 11.72 -21.85
C ALA A 29 6.74 11.78 -23.07
N ARG A 30 7.11 12.50 -24.13
CA ARG A 30 6.35 12.56 -25.38
C ARG A 30 6.36 11.22 -26.12
N GLU A 31 7.52 10.59 -26.23
CA GLU A 31 7.71 9.30 -26.91
C GLU A 31 6.87 8.19 -26.26
N ILE A 32 6.79 8.21 -24.94
CA ILE A 32 6.07 7.18 -24.15
C ILE A 32 4.60 7.58 -23.93
N GLY A 33 4.21 8.80 -24.28
CA GLY A 33 2.84 9.29 -24.08
C GLY A 33 2.47 9.47 -22.60
N ARG A 34 3.45 9.77 -21.74
CA ARG A 34 3.27 9.88 -20.28
C ARG A 34 3.68 11.27 -19.80
N SER A 35 3.28 11.63 -18.58
CA SER A 35 3.63 12.96 -18.05
C SER A 35 5.13 13.04 -17.67
N ARG A 36 5.73 14.21 -17.93
CA ARG A 36 7.11 14.52 -17.53
C ARG A 36 7.37 14.26 -16.04
N ASN A 37 6.38 14.57 -15.18
CA ASN A 37 6.51 14.36 -13.74
C ASN A 37 6.63 12.88 -13.35
N VAL A 38 5.97 11.98 -14.09
CA VAL A 38 6.07 10.53 -13.82
C VAL A 38 7.43 10.01 -14.28
N VAL A 39 7.91 10.43 -15.46
CA VAL A 39 9.25 10.09 -15.97
C VAL A 39 10.36 10.57 -15.03
N THR A 40 10.29 11.83 -14.58
CA THR A 40 11.26 12.39 -13.62
C THR A 40 11.25 11.64 -12.29
N ASN A 41 10.08 11.28 -11.76
CA ASN A 41 9.96 10.49 -10.53
C ASN A 41 10.56 9.08 -10.68
N PHE A 42 10.36 8.43 -11.83
CA PHE A 42 10.96 7.14 -12.13
C PHE A 42 12.49 7.22 -12.20
N LEU A 43 13.03 8.14 -13.01
CA LEU A 43 14.47 8.30 -13.20
C LEU A 43 15.22 8.69 -11.92
N ARG A 44 14.53 9.30 -10.94
CA ARG A 44 15.13 9.64 -9.64
C ARG A 44 15.49 8.40 -8.81
N ALA A 45 14.73 7.32 -8.94
CA ALA A 45 14.94 6.09 -8.20
C ALA A 45 14.30 4.91 -8.95
N PRO A 46 14.89 4.45 -10.06
CA PRO A 46 14.29 3.41 -10.91
C PRO A 46 14.06 2.11 -10.15
N ASP A 47 15.02 1.70 -9.30
CA ASP A 47 14.94 0.45 -8.51
C ASP A 47 13.85 0.48 -7.44
N LYS A 48 13.53 1.67 -6.92
CA LYS A 48 12.53 1.86 -5.86
C LYS A 48 11.18 2.32 -6.41
N TYR A 49 11.06 2.47 -7.72
CA TYR A 49 9.86 3.00 -8.33
C TYR A 49 8.70 2.02 -8.20
N GLY A 50 7.55 2.53 -7.72
CA GLY A 50 6.36 1.71 -7.49
C GLY A 50 6.42 0.85 -6.22
N ILE A 51 7.59 0.71 -5.58
CA ILE A 51 7.73 0.03 -4.29
C ILE A 51 7.20 0.96 -3.20
N LYS A 52 5.90 0.84 -2.90
CA LYS A 52 5.31 1.47 -1.73
C LYS A 52 5.51 0.54 -0.54
N LYS A 53 6.17 1.05 0.51
CA LYS A 53 5.96 0.50 1.85
C LYS A 53 4.54 0.87 2.27
N ASN A 54 3.57 0.07 1.87
CA ASN A 54 2.25 0.14 2.48
C ASN A 54 2.49 -0.26 3.94
N GLY A 55 2.54 0.73 4.83
CA GLY A 55 2.43 0.44 6.26
C GLY A 55 1.15 -0.36 6.46
N GLU A 56 1.20 -1.39 7.30
CA GLU A 56 0.00 -2.11 7.69
C GLU A 56 -1.03 -1.08 8.15
N THR A 57 -2.21 -1.12 7.54
CA THR A 57 -3.32 -0.28 8.00
C THR A 57 -3.53 -0.60 9.49
N PRO A 58 -3.53 0.40 10.38
CA PRO A 58 -3.67 0.14 11.80
C PRO A 58 -4.95 -0.67 12.04
N THR A 59 -4.79 -1.88 12.58
CA THR A 59 -5.93 -2.74 12.87
C THR A 59 -6.77 -2.14 13.98
N LYS A 60 -8.10 -2.21 13.86
CA LYS A 60 -9.04 -1.71 14.87
C LYS A 60 -8.82 -2.28 16.28
N LEU A 61 -8.26 -3.51 16.35
CA LEU A 61 -7.87 -4.16 17.58
C LEU A 61 -6.36 -4.07 17.80
N GLY A 62 -5.97 -3.61 18.97
CA GLY A 62 -4.58 -3.64 19.42
C GLY A 62 -4.10 -5.06 19.74
N LYS A 63 -2.77 -5.26 19.81
CA LYS A 63 -2.17 -6.55 20.17
C LYS A 63 -2.69 -7.09 21.52
N ARG A 64 -2.90 -6.21 22.49
CA ARG A 64 -3.40 -6.56 23.83
C ARG A 64 -4.84 -7.05 23.81
N GLU A 65 -5.71 -6.38 23.04
CA GLU A 65 -7.12 -6.73 22.92
C GLU A 65 -7.28 -8.07 22.22
N LYS A 66 -6.56 -8.28 21.10
CA LYS A 66 -6.49 -9.58 20.42
C LYS A 66 -6.13 -10.70 21.40
N ARG A 67 -5.07 -10.52 22.20
CA ARG A 67 -4.66 -11.50 23.21
C ARG A 67 -5.76 -11.78 24.24
N ARG A 68 -6.44 -10.75 24.74
CA ARG A 68 -7.53 -10.92 25.72
C ARG A 68 -8.71 -11.70 25.12
N ILE A 69 -9.13 -11.34 23.91
CA ILE A 69 -10.21 -12.01 23.19
C ILE A 69 -9.85 -13.48 22.99
N THR A 70 -8.64 -13.80 22.53
CA THR A 70 -8.19 -15.19 22.35
C THR A 70 -8.27 -15.99 23.66
N VAL A 71 -7.80 -15.43 24.78
CA VAL A 71 -7.86 -16.11 26.08
C VAL A 71 -9.30 -16.36 26.51
N VAL A 72 -10.21 -15.41 26.30
CA VAL A 72 -11.61 -15.55 26.72
C VAL A 72 -12.35 -16.57 25.85
N VAL A 73 -12.14 -16.53 24.54
CA VAL A 73 -12.75 -17.49 23.59
C VAL A 73 -12.26 -18.91 23.86
N SER A 74 -11.00 -19.11 24.21
CA SER A 74 -10.47 -20.44 24.51
C SER A 74 -10.96 -21.03 25.83
N ASN A 75 -11.34 -20.18 26.81
CA ASN A 75 -11.70 -20.62 28.15
C ASN A 75 -13.21 -20.52 28.47
N ASN A 76 -14.03 -19.97 27.57
CA ASN A 76 -15.44 -19.71 27.83
C ASN A 76 -16.29 -19.86 26.55
N THR A 77 -17.58 -20.17 26.72
CA THR A 77 -18.60 -20.23 25.66
C THR A 77 -19.42 -18.94 25.57
N ALA A 78 -18.83 -17.79 25.90
CA ALA A 78 -19.49 -16.49 25.86
C ALA A 78 -19.82 -16.10 24.41
N SER A 79 -20.93 -15.38 24.21
CA SER A 79 -21.31 -14.95 22.87
C SER A 79 -20.37 -13.86 22.35
N LEU A 80 -20.19 -13.76 21.02
CA LEU A 80 -19.34 -12.72 20.42
C LEU A 80 -19.79 -11.29 20.80
N ASN A 81 -21.08 -11.10 21.06
CA ASN A 81 -21.61 -9.80 21.51
C ASN A 81 -21.20 -9.47 22.95
N GLU A 82 -21.18 -10.46 23.84
CA GLU A 82 -20.69 -10.30 25.22
C GLU A 82 -19.19 -10.03 25.26
N ILE A 83 -18.41 -10.78 24.47
CA ILE A 83 -16.96 -10.57 24.37
C ILE A 83 -16.67 -9.18 23.79
N ARG A 84 -17.43 -8.75 22.79
CA ARG A 84 -17.30 -7.41 22.22
C ARG A 84 -17.63 -6.32 23.23
N SER A 85 -18.77 -6.40 23.93
CA SER A 85 -19.20 -5.35 24.87
C SER A 85 -18.21 -5.17 26.03
N THR A 86 -17.60 -6.26 26.48
CA THR A 86 -16.67 -6.27 27.61
C THR A 86 -15.24 -5.89 27.25
N TYR A 87 -14.71 -6.38 26.11
CA TYR A 87 -13.28 -6.23 25.77
C TYR A 87 -12.99 -5.22 24.66
N CYS A 88 -13.96 -4.92 23.80
CA CYS A 88 -13.75 -4.05 22.63
C CYS A 88 -15.08 -3.42 22.14
N PRO A 89 -15.73 -2.55 22.93
CA PRO A 89 -17.06 -2.02 22.60
C PRO A 89 -17.07 -1.13 21.34
N THR A 90 -15.91 -0.60 20.96
CA THR A 90 -15.71 0.30 19.82
C THR A 90 -15.62 -0.42 18.47
N VAL A 91 -15.41 -1.73 18.44
CA VAL A 91 -15.30 -2.51 17.20
C VAL A 91 -16.62 -3.20 16.83
N SER A 92 -16.79 -3.59 15.56
CA SER A 92 -17.99 -4.32 15.12
C SER A 92 -17.94 -5.78 15.54
N LYS A 93 -19.10 -6.45 15.64
CA LYS A 93 -19.19 -7.90 15.92
C LYS A 93 -18.38 -8.73 14.92
N THR A 94 -18.35 -8.32 13.65
CA THR A 94 -17.57 -8.97 12.58
C THR A 94 -16.05 -8.80 12.73
N THR A 95 -15.59 -7.87 13.56
CA THR A 95 -14.16 -7.65 13.83
C THR A 95 -13.67 -8.52 15.01
N VAL A 96 -14.59 -8.96 15.87
CA VAL A 96 -14.34 -9.82 17.04
C VAL A 96 -14.38 -11.28 16.62
#